data_AF-A0A4Y4DVU8-F1
#
_entry.id   AF-A0A4Y4DVU8-F1
#
_cell.length_a   1.000
_cell.length_b   1.000
_cell.length_c   1.000
_cell.angle_alpha   90.00
_cell.angle_beta   90.00
_cell.angle_gamma   90.00
#
_symmetry.space_group_name_H-M   'P 1'
#
loop_
_entity.id
_entity.type
_entity.pdbx_description
1 polymer ?
#
loop_
_entity_poly.entity_id
_entity_poly.type
_entity_poly.pdbx_seq_one_letter_code
_entity_poly.pdbx_strand_id
1 'polypeptide(L)'
;MPGRFVRSKIAELVAETVGSRHARENLKEHGWTEGMLIVIAQHDEKLTDIMALVVVHQPPVLIATLDPENGDLCFTYVIIGCSDLELVEPYAEDKTIKDLYLDASAAPSITFRVTPLMHSALAHALPPMRGVSGVKYPGLPTAAEARPA
;
A
#
# COMPACT_ATOMS: atom_id res chain seq x y z
N MET A 1 -28.30 -11.46 13.06
CA MET A 1 -27.23 -12.37 12.59
C MET A 1 -25.89 -11.73 12.91
N PRO A 2 -24.96 -12.38 13.61
CA PRO A 2 -23.66 -11.78 13.89
C PRO A 2 -22.90 -11.63 12.56
N GLY A 3 -22.39 -10.42 12.32
CA GLY A 3 -21.76 -10.01 11.06
C GLY A 3 -20.55 -10.88 10.71
N ARG A 4 -20.61 -11.54 9.55
CA ARG A 4 -19.49 -12.23 8.95
C ARG A 4 -18.59 -11.17 8.30
N PHE A 5 -17.61 -10.66 9.04
CA PHE A 5 -16.59 -9.77 8.50
C PHE A 5 -15.68 -10.57 7.56
N VAL A 6 -15.81 -10.36 6.26
CA VAL A 6 -14.85 -10.90 5.28
C VAL A 6 -13.61 -10.02 5.37
N ARG A 7 -12.47 -10.60 5.73
CA ARG A 7 -11.20 -9.87 5.80
C ARG A 7 -10.79 -9.50 4.37
N SER A 8 -10.39 -8.25 4.15
CA SER A 8 -9.87 -7.81 2.85
C SER A 8 -8.68 -8.67 2.45
N LYS A 9 -8.63 -9.11 1.19
CA LYS A 9 -7.50 -9.92 0.68
C LYS A 9 -6.16 -9.20 0.82
N ILE A 10 -6.16 -7.87 0.66
CA ILE A 10 -4.97 -7.03 0.85
C ILE A 10 -4.51 -7.12 2.31
N ALA A 11 -5.44 -7.06 3.26
CA ALA A 11 -5.12 -7.14 4.68
C ALA A 11 -4.54 -8.51 5.09
N GLU A 12 -4.99 -9.59 4.48
CA GLU A 12 -4.41 -10.93 4.67
C GLU A 12 -2.96 -10.97 4.16
N LEU A 13 -2.73 -10.52 2.92
CA LEU A 13 -1.40 -10.53 2.30
C LEU A 13 -0.41 -9.60 3.02
N VAL A 14 -0.87 -8.42 3.48
CA VAL A 14 -0.06 -7.53 4.32
C VAL A 14 0.30 -8.22 5.64
N ALA A 15 -0.65 -8.89 6.30
CA ALA A 15 -0.38 -9.58 7.55
C ALA A 15 0.62 -10.74 7.37
N GLU A 16 0.48 -11.52 6.30
CA GLU A 16 1.41 -12.60 5.94
C GLU A 16 2.82 -12.04 5.67
N THR A 17 2.90 -10.94 4.93
CA THR A 17 4.16 -10.25 4.63
C THR A 17 4.87 -9.77 5.88
N VAL A 18 4.18 -8.98 6.71
CA VAL A 18 4.76 -8.43 7.94
C VAL A 18 5.06 -9.56 8.95
N GLY A 19 4.36 -10.69 8.87
CA GLY A 19 4.67 -11.89 9.65
C GLY A 19 5.94 -12.62 9.20
N SER A 20 6.30 -12.52 7.92
CA SER A 20 7.48 -13.18 7.34
C SER A 20 8.76 -12.42 7.63
N ARG A 21 9.76 -13.11 8.20
CA ARG A 21 11.08 -12.50 8.46
C ARG A 21 11.74 -11.98 7.18
N HIS A 22 11.75 -12.80 6.14
CA HIS A 22 12.38 -12.46 4.86
C HIS A 22 11.71 -11.25 4.21
N ALA A 23 10.37 -11.22 4.22
CA ALA A 23 9.64 -10.09 3.64
C ALA A 23 9.82 -8.81 4.48
N ARG A 24 9.87 -8.91 5.82
CA ARG A 24 10.25 -7.76 6.67
C ARG A 24 11.66 -7.23 6.40
N GLU A 25 12.63 -8.12 6.15
CA GLU A 25 14.00 -7.70 5.79
C GLU A 25 13.98 -6.91 4.47
N ASN A 26 13.27 -7.40 3.45
CA ASN A 26 13.07 -6.68 2.19
C ASN A 26 12.36 -5.32 2.40
N LEU A 27 11.27 -5.27 3.16
CA LEU A 27 10.59 -4.00 3.48
C LEU A 27 11.53 -3.01 4.17
N LYS A 28 12.38 -3.49 5.10
CA LYS A 28 13.37 -2.65 5.80
C LYS A 28 14.44 -2.08 4.90
N GLU A 29 14.90 -2.85 3.91
CA GLU A 29 15.83 -2.36 2.88
C GLU A 29 15.25 -1.18 2.08
N HIS A 30 13.93 -1.10 1.99
CA HIS A 30 13.20 -0.03 1.30
C HIS A 30 12.59 1.02 2.26
N GLY A 31 13.13 1.13 3.47
CA GLY A 31 12.81 2.22 4.40
C GLY A 31 11.62 1.98 5.33
N TRP A 32 10.96 0.81 5.27
CA TRP A 32 9.95 0.45 6.26
C TRP A 32 10.59 0.15 7.62
N THR A 33 9.94 0.56 8.69
CA THR A 33 10.35 0.27 10.07
C THR A 33 9.19 -0.35 10.83
N GLU A 34 9.51 -1.16 11.84
CA GLU A 34 8.50 -1.77 12.68
C GLU A 34 7.69 -0.69 13.41
N GLY A 35 6.36 -0.75 13.31
CA GLY A 35 5.45 0.29 13.81
C GLY A 35 5.07 1.35 12.77
N MET A 36 5.70 1.39 11.59
CA MET A 36 5.27 2.26 10.48
C MET A 36 3.89 1.84 9.99
N LEU A 37 3.00 2.83 9.81
CA LEU A 37 1.63 2.60 9.38
C LEU A 37 1.57 2.04 7.95
N ILE A 38 0.71 1.04 7.76
CA ILE A 38 0.34 0.52 6.45
C ILE A 38 -1.12 0.89 6.17
N VAL A 39 -1.33 1.79 5.22
CA VAL A 39 -2.66 2.16 4.69
C VAL A 39 -3.04 1.15 3.63
N ILE A 40 -4.22 0.56 3.72
CA ILE A 40 -4.75 -0.37 2.71
C ILE A 40 -5.69 0.41 1.81
N ALA A 41 -5.47 0.35 0.50
CA ALA A 41 -6.27 1.01 -0.51
C ALA A 41 -6.63 0.05 -1.66
N GLN A 42 -7.78 0.25 -2.30
CA GLN A 42 -8.05 -0.35 -3.60
C GLN A 42 -7.27 0.40 -4.68
N HIS A 43 -6.87 -0.30 -5.74
CA HIS A 43 -6.00 0.28 -6.77
C HIS A 43 -6.65 1.45 -7.52
N ASP A 44 -7.98 1.50 -7.58
CA ASP A 44 -8.79 2.51 -8.26
C ASP A 44 -9.25 3.65 -7.35
N GLU A 45 -8.90 3.62 -6.05
CA GLU A 45 -9.19 4.73 -5.15
C GLU A 45 -8.42 5.99 -5.56
N LYS A 46 -9.10 7.13 -5.45
CA LYS A 46 -8.54 8.44 -5.80
C LYS A 46 -7.33 8.74 -4.92
N LEU A 47 -6.26 9.20 -5.56
CA LEU A 47 -5.03 9.56 -4.86
C LEU A 47 -5.29 10.66 -3.81
N THR A 48 -6.15 11.63 -4.12
CA THR A 48 -6.52 12.73 -3.20
C THR A 48 -7.12 12.23 -1.90
N ASP A 49 -7.97 11.22 -1.95
CA ASP A 49 -8.69 10.69 -0.80
C ASP A 49 -7.74 9.88 0.10
N ILE A 50 -6.85 9.09 -0.52
CA ILE A 50 -5.81 8.37 0.20
C ILE A 50 -4.83 9.35 0.85
N MET A 51 -4.38 10.39 0.14
CA MET A 51 -3.48 11.39 0.71
C MET A 51 -4.12 12.16 1.87
N ALA A 52 -5.42 12.46 1.79
CA ALA A 52 -6.15 13.07 2.90
C ALA A 52 -6.13 12.18 4.15
N LEU A 53 -6.25 10.86 4.00
CA LEU A 53 -6.09 9.90 5.09
C LEU A 53 -4.65 9.88 5.63
N VAL A 54 -3.66 9.83 4.74
CA VAL A 54 -2.23 9.76 5.13
C VAL A 54 -1.82 10.99 5.96
N VAL A 55 -2.28 12.18 5.61
CA VAL A 55 -1.98 13.44 6.32
C VAL A 55 -2.37 13.36 7.80
N VAL A 56 -3.47 12.67 8.14
CA VAL A 56 -3.96 12.55 9.53
C VAL A 56 -3.02 11.71 10.39
N HIS A 57 -2.28 10.77 9.79
CA HIS A 57 -1.58 9.70 10.50
C HIS A 57 -0.07 9.91 10.67
N GLN A 58 0.46 11.10 10.39
CA GLN A 58 1.88 11.46 10.52
C GLN A 58 2.82 10.53 9.71
N PRO A 59 3.17 10.90 8.46
CA PRO A 59 4.10 10.12 7.62
C PRO A 59 5.50 9.97 8.25
N PRO A 60 6.33 9.02 7.80
CA PRO A 60 6.13 8.15 6.62
C PRO A 60 5.11 7.03 6.81
N VAL A 61 4.50 6.61 5.70
CA VAL A 61 3.60 5.45 5.64
C VAL A 61 3.94 4.54 4.46
N LEU A 62 3.54 3.28 4.54
CA LEU A 62 3.36 2.43 3.36
C LEU A 62 1.90 2.42 2.95
N ILE A 63 1.64 2.44 1.64
CA ILE A 63 0.32 2.24 1.06
C ILE A 63 0.34 0.90 0.34
N ALA A 64 -0.53 -0.01 0.74
CA ALA A 64 -0.68 -1.35 0.20
C ALA A 64 -1.87 -1.40 -0.75
N THR A 65 -1.61 -1.85 -1.98
CA THR A 65 -2.63 -2.11 -3.01
C THR A 65 -2.39 -3.49 -3.62
N LEU A 66 -3.38 -4.02 -4.34
CA LEU A 66 -3.18 -5.17 -5.21
C LEU A 66 -3.13 -4.71 -6.66
N ASP A 67 -2.17 -5.24 -7.40
CA ASP A 67 -2.18 -5.12 -8.85
C ASP A 67 -3.39 -5.90 -9.40
N PRO A 68 -4.32 -5.25 -10.13
CA PRO A 68 -5.50 -5.91 -10.66
C PRO A 68 -5.21 -6.99 -11.70
N GLU A 69 -4.03 -7.02 -12.31
CA GLU A 69 -3.70 -7.97 -13.38
C GLU A 69 -3.23 -9.32 -12.85
N ASN A 70 -2.36 -9.31 -11.84
CA ASN A 70 -1.70 -10.51 -11.30
C ASN A 70 -2.03 -10.77 -9.82
N GLY A 71 -2.63 -9.81 -9.11
CA GLY A 71 -2.94 -9.92 -7.68
C GLY A 71 -1.74 -9.78 -6.76
N ASP A 72 -0.62 -9.25 -7.26
CA ASP A 72 0.58 -9.02 -6.46
C ASP A 72 0.38 -7.87 -5.46
N LEU A 73 1.05 -7.99 -4.31
CA LEU A 73 1.01 -6.96 -3.28
C LEU A 73 2.01 -5.86 -3.61
N CYS A 74 1.48 -4.68 -3.90
CA CYS A 74 2.24 -3.50 -4.27
C CYS A 74 2.29 -2.52 -3.09
N PHE A 75 3.49 -2.12 -2.69
CA PHE A 75 3.69 -1.11 -1.66
C PHE A 75 4.24 0.18 -2.26
N THR A 76 3.65 1.30 -1.86
CA THR A 76 4.19 2.64 -2.11
C THR A 76 4.57 3.27 -0.78
N TYR A 77 5.85 3.57 -0.61
CA TYR A 77 6.33 4.39 0.49
C TYR A 77 6.05 5.85 0.21
N VAL A 78 5.45 6.56 1.17
CA VAL A 78 5.05 7.97 1.01
C VAL A 78 5.50 8.80 2.22
N ILE A 79 6.11 9.94 1.93
CA ILE A 79 6.38 11.03 2.88
C ILE A 79 5.63 12.28 2.43
N ILE A 80 4.89 12.90 3.34
CA ILE A 80 4.23 14.19 3.12
C ILE A 80 4.86 15.25 4.04
N GLY A 81 4.84 16.51 3.63
CA GLY A 81 5.26 17.63 4.47
C GLY A 81 6.74 17.98 4.36
N CYS A 82 7.42 17.54 3.30
CA CYS A 82 8.79 17.93 3.03
C CYS A 82 8.81 19.35 2.43
N SER A 83 9.06 20.36 3.27
CA SER A 83 9.16 21.77 2.85
C SER A 83 10.35 22.06 1.94
N ASP A 84 11.38 21.21 1.98
CA ASP A 84 12.61 21.36 1.20
C ASP A 84 12.49 20.78 -0.22
N LEU A 85 11.39 20.08 -0.53
CA LEU A 85 11.12 19.62 -1.88
C LEU A 85 10.65 20.78 -2.76
N GLU A 86 11.04 20.73 -4.04
CA GLU A 86 10.48 21.62 -5.05
C GLU A 86 8.96 21.50 -5.08
N LEU A 87 8.27 22.64 -5.13
CA LEU A 87 6.81 22.67 -5.23
C LEU A 87 6.39 22.32 -6.66
N VAL A 88 5.88 21.11 -6.85
CA VAL A 88 5.42 20.64 -8.17
C VAL A 88 3.94 20.92 -8.37
N GLU A 89 3.52 20.95 -9.64
CA GLU A 89 2.10 21.03 -9.98
C GLU A 89 1.35 19.81 -9.43
N PRO A 90 0.11 20.01 -8.94
CA PRO A 90 -0.66 18.91 -8.40
C PRO A 90 -1.07 17.96 -9.54
N TYR A 91 -1.08 16.68 -9.23
CA TYR A 91 -1.69 15.66 -10.08
C TYR A 91 -3.16 15.99 -10.32
N ALA A 92 -3.66 15.56 -11.48
CA ALA A 92 -5.07 15.66 -11.83
C ALA A 92 -5.94 14.91 -10.82
N GLU A 93 -7.16 15.40 -10.57
CA GLU A 93 -8.06 14.88 -9.54
C GLU A 93 -8.60 13.46 -9.82
N ASP A 94 -8.47 12.99 -11.06
CA ASP A 94 -8.83 11.65 -11.50
C ASP A 94 -7.70 10.64 -11.33
N LYS A 95 -6.49 11.07 -10.95
CA LYS A 95 -5.37 10.16 -10.65
C LYS A 95 -5.70 9.26 -9.47
N THR A 96 -5.39 7.99 -9.64
CA THR A 96 -5.61 6.93 -8.65
C THR A 96 -4.32 6.59 -7.91
N ILE A 97 -4.45 5.82 -6.83
CA ILE A 97 -3.27 5.28 -6.13
C ILE A 97 -2.46 4.33 -7.01
N LYS A 98 -3.08 3.60 -7.94
CA LYS A 98 -2.37 2.79 -8.94
C LYS A 98 -1.48 3.66 -9.83
N ASP A 99 -1.98 4.80 -10.28
CA ASP A 99 -1.18 5.70 -11.12
C ASP A 99 0.06 6.19 -10.38
N LEU A 100 -0.07 6.54 -9.09
CA LEU A 100 1.09 6.90 -8.27
C LEU A 100 2.10 5.74 -8.19
N TYR A 101 1.64 4.51 -7.96
CA TYR A 101 2.52 3.34 -7.91
C TYR A 101 3.27 3.13 -9.23
N LEU A 102 2.58 3.24 -10.37
CA LEU A 102 3.19 3.10 -11.70
C LEU A 102 4.22 4.19 -11.97
N ASP A 103 3.87 5.45 -11.70
CA ASP A 103 4.77 6.59 -11.85
C ASP A 103 6.01 6.43 -10.94
N ALA A 104 5.81 5.99 -9.70
CA ALA A 104 6.89 5.75 -8.73
C ALA A 104 7.70 4.47 -9.01
N SER A 105 7.19 3.53 -9.81
CA SER A 105 7.92 2.32 -10.22
C SER A 105 8.87 2.58 -11.40
N ALA A 106 8.64 3.67 -12.14
CA ALA A 106 9.46 4.06 -13.28
C ALA A 106 10.75 4.81 -12.87
N ALA A 107 10.90 5.19 -11.60
CA ALA A 107 12.03 5.95 -11.08
C ALA A 107 12.40 5.50 -9.64
N PRO A 108 13.62 5.77 -9.16
CA PRO A 108 14.00 5.46 -7.77
C PRO A 108 13.11 6.14 -6.73
N SER A 109 12.67 7.36 -7.00
CA SER A 109 11.62 8.06 -6.25
C SER A 109 11.05 9.16 -7.14
N ILE A 110 9.85 9.62 -6.80
CA ILE A 110 9.21 10.74 -7.47
C ILE A 110 8.78 11.79 -6.44
N THR A 111 8.80 13.04 -6.87
CA THR A 111 8.14 14.15 -6.17
C THR A 111 6.77 14.36 -6.81
N PHE A 112 5.73 14.40 -5.99
CA PHE A 112 4.36 14.59 -6.45
C PHE A 112 3.60 15.52 -5.50
N ARG A 113 2.45 16.03 -5.92
CA ARG A 113 1.54 16.79 -5.06
C ARG A 113 0.10 16.50 -5.46
N VAL A 114 -0.81 16.61 -4.51
CA VAL A 114 -2.26 16.69 -4.78
C VAL A 114 -2.81 17.99 -4.23
N THR A 115 -3.94 18.47 -4.76
CA THR A 115 -4.49 19.80 -4.43
C THR A 115 -4.60 20.09 -2.93
N PRO A 116 -5.04 19.16 -2.06
CA PRO A 116 -5.11 19.42 -0.61
C PRO A 116 -3.75 19.61 0.09
N LEU A 117 -2.63 19.26 -0.55
CA LEU A 117 -1.30 19.34 0.04
C LEU A 117 -0.64 20.71 -0.22
N MET A 118 -0.19 21.34 0.85
CA MET A 118 0.53 22.62 0.82
C MET A 118 1.97 22.48 0.31
N HIS A 119 2.58 21.32 0.51
CA HIS A 119 3.94 20.99 0.06
C HIS A 119 3.92 19.75 -0.81
N SER A 120 4.95 19.58 -1.63
CA SER A 120 5.17 18.33 -2.34
C SER A 120 5.43 17.18 -1.37
N ALA A 121 5.11 15.99 -1.83
CA ALA A 121 5.36 14.72 -1.18
C ALA A 121 6.37 13.91 -1.98
N LEU A 122 7.00 12.94 -1.33
CA LEU A 122 7.88 11.97 -1.95
C LEU A 122 7.19 10.61 -1.98
N ALA A 123 7.26 9.93 -3.11
CA ALA A 123 6.84 8.53 -3.25
C ALA A 123 7.97 7.66 -3.78
N HIS A 124 8.02 6.43 -3.29
CA HIS A 124 8.90 5.37 -3.78
C HIS A 124 8.10 4.06 -3.85
N ALA A 125 8.06 3.43 -5.01
CA ALA A 125 7.43 2.12 -5.16
C ALA A 125 8.42 1.02 -4.80
N LEU A 126 7.97 0.09 -3.96
CA LEU A 126 8.71 -1.14 -3.69
C LEU A 126 8.44 -2.15 -4.80
N PRO A 127 9.40 -3.05 -5.09
CA PRO A 127 9.17 -4.17 -6.00
C PRO A 127 7.90 -4.95 -5.61
N PRO A 128 7.04 -5.33 -6.58
CA PRO A 128 5.85 -6.12 -6.29
C PRO A 128 6.24 -7.39 -5.55
N MET A 129 5.54 -7.67 -4.47
CA MET A 129 5.72 -8.95 -3.80
C MET A 129 4.66 -9.90 -4.32
N ARG A 130 5.14 -11.01 -4.87
CA ARG A 130 4.25 -12.08 -5.30
C ARG A 130 3.35 -12.46 -4.14
N GLY A 131 2.04 -12.43 -4.36
CA GLY A 131 1.10 -13.01 -3.43
C GLY A 131 1.55 -14.45 -3.18
N VAL A 132 1.96 -14.77 -1.96
CA VAL A 132 2.34 -16.15 -1.63
C VAL A 132 1.05 -16.94 -1.62
N SER A 133 0.62 -17.39 -2.81
CA SER A 133 -0.50 -18.30 -2.95
C SER A 133 -0.07 -19.63 -2.34
N GLY A 134 -0.35 -19.82 -1.05
CA GLY A 134 -0.36 -21.15 -0.43
C GLY A 134 0.69 -21.44 0.63
N VAL A 135 0.91 -20.55 1.60
CA VAL A 135 1.31 -21.07 2.92
C VAL A 135 0.03 -21.53 3.63
N LYS A 136 -0.25 -22.84 3.56
CA LYS A 136 -1.19 -23.48 4.48
C LYS A 136 -0.68 -23.23 5.89
N TYR A 137 -1.36 -22.37 6.65
CA TYR A 137 -1.22 -22.42 8.11
C TYR A 137 -1.74 -23.79 8.57
N PRO A 138 -0.93 -24.61 9.27
CA PRO A 138 -1.45 -25.83 9.86
C PRO A 138 -2.50 -25.43 10.91
N GLY A 139 -3.78 -25.68 10.59
CA GLY A 139 -4.91 -25.49 11.51
C GLY A 139 -6.00 -24.49 11.10
N LEU A 140 -5.89 -23.80 9.96
CA LEU A 140 -6.97 -22.94 9.44
C LEU A 140 -7.60 -23.56 8.19
N PRO A 141 -8.93 -23.85 8.19
CA PRO A 141 -9.59 -24.40 7.02
C PRO A 141 -9.59 -23.37 5.89
N THR A 142 -9.32 -23.85 4.69
CA THR A 142 -9.42 -23.06 3.46
C THR A 142 -10.87 -22.68 3.18
N ALA A 143 -11.11 -21.59 2.44
CA ALA A 143 -12.45 -21.14 2.08
C ALA A 143 -13.29 -22.19 1.32
N ALA A 144 -12.63 -23.20 0.72
CA ALA A 144 -13.25 -24.35 0.09
C ALA A 144 -13.78 -25.40 1.11
N GLU A 145 -13.15 -25.49 2.29
CA GLU A 145 -13.52 -26.42 3.38
C GLU A 145 -14.62 -25.86 4.29
N ALA A 146 -14.92 -24.57 4.19
CA ALA A 146 -15.91 -23.88 5.02
C ALA A 146 -17.35 -23.88 4.46
N ARG A 147 -17.64 -24.63 3.39
CA ARG A 147 -19.01 -24.78 2.86
C ARG A 147 -19.60 -26.11 3.33
N PRO A 148 -20.71 -26.11 4.10
CA PRO A 148 -21.46 -27.34 4.32
C PRO A 148 -22.16 -27.76 3.01
N ALA A 149 -22.26 -29.07 2.81
CA ALA A 149 -23.01 -29.71 1.73
C ALA A 149 -24.52 -29.41 1.80
#